data_AF-A0A2I0NT54-F1
#
_entry.id   AF-A0A2I0NT54-F1
#
_cell.length_a   1.000
_cell.length_b   1.000
_cell.length_c   1.000
_cell.angle_alpha   90.00
_cell.angle_beta   90.00
_cell.angle_gamma   90.00
#
_symmetry.space_group_name_H-M   'P 1'
#
loop_
_entity.id
_entity.type
_entity.pdbx_description
1 polymer ?
#
loop_
_entity_poly.entity_id
_entity_poly.type
_entity_poly.pdbx_seq_one_letter_code
_entity_poly.pdbx_strand_id
1 'polypeptide(L)'
;MTFSNVLILGANGMLGRDLAAVFPGARLCGHKDLDITDEAAVKAYILDVKPDLVINAAGYTNVDGCEDDPETAFAVNGDAPGYIAAACRAVGTVLVHYSTDYVFDGSKTEYVESDEPNPINVYGVSKLRGERKIAEKMDDYRIIRTSWLFGRHGKNFVETIRHLSQENETVRVVTDQVGKPTYTMDLARKTAEIADCPPGIYHVTNDGVCSWYEFARAFAPNIVPCTSAEFPRKAKRPAYSVLLNTKTSPMRPWKEALEDYLRPSVRRSMKGIILAGGTGSRLYPLTKVTNKHLLPVYDKPMIYYPLQTLVAAGIKDIMIVSGRGHVGHFLELLGSGKDLGVRLTYEIQEGAGGIAQALGLAEEWAGTDNVAVILGDNIFQDDIKKDVESFGSGAKIFLKEVTDAHRFGVAEVKGSRVLGIEEKPKVPKSNLAVTGLYLYDAGVFEVIKTLRPSGRGEFEITDVNNAYIRRGAMEFSVLPGFWSDAGTFESLLRASVMVQSHGVRQGAAANSDPESSVRLSKAIDGDRTG
;
A
#
# COMPACT_ATOMS: atom_id res chain seq x y z
N MET A 1 10.36 7.66 -19.18
CA MET A 1 9.95 6.32 -19.64
C MET A 1 9.41 6.48 -21.04
N THR A 2 9.84 5.61 -21.95
CA THR A 2 9.52 5.65 -23.38
C THR A 2 8.07 5.24 -23.66
N PHE A 3 7.47 4.48 -22.74
CA PHE A 3 6.11 3.96 -22.83
C PHE A 3 5.14 4.82 -22.00
N SER A 4 4.01 5.22 -22.61
CA SER A 4 3.00 6.06 -21.96
C SER A 4 1.79 5.25 -21.47
N ASN A 5 1.49 4.12 -22.12
CA ASN A 5 0.41 3.21 -21.75
C ASN A 5 0.97 1.81 -21.46
N VAL A 6 1.19 1.49 -20.18
CA VAL A 6 1.75 0.20 -19.73
C VAL A 6 0.65 -0.69 -19.16
N LEU A 7 0.61 -1.96 -19.57
CA LEU A 7 -0.25 -3.00 -18.98
C LEU A 7 0.58 -4.01 -18.21
N ILE A 8 0.28 -4.22 -16.93
CA ILE A 8 0.93 -5.24 -16.09
C ILE A 8 -0.06 -6.37 -15.83
N LEU A 9 0.24 -7.56 -16.37
CA LEU A 9 -0.49 -8.80 -16.06
C LEU A 9 0.17 -9.49 -14.86
N GLY A 10 -0.64 -10.05 -13.96
CA GLY A 10 -0.15 -10.65 -12.71
C GLY A 10 0.19 -9.60 -11.64
N ALA A 11 -0.46 -8.43 -11.69
CA ALA A 11 -0.15 -7.28 -10.84
C ALA A 11 -0.26 -7.56 -9.32
N ASN A 12 -1.06 -8.54 -8.91
CA ASN A 12 -1.22 -8.92 -7.50
C ASN A 12 -0.09 -9.83 -6.97
N GLY A 13 0.78 -10.34 -7.85
CA GLY A 13 1.93 -11.16 -7.49
C GLY A 13 3.01 -10.38 -6.75
N MET A 14 4.06 -11.07 -6.31
CA MET A 14 5.21 -10.46 -5.63
C MET A 14 5.89 -9.42 -6.53
N LEU A 15 6.35 -9.88 -7.70
CA LEU A 15 6.98 -9.01 -8.70
C LEU A 15 6.00 -8.00 -9.32
N GLY A 16 4.73 -8.40 -9.53
CA GLY A 16 3.70 -7.51 -10.09
C GLY A 16 3.49 -6.23 -9.28
N ARG A 17 3.56 -6.31 -7.94
CA ARG A 17 3.43 -5.14 -7.05
C ARG A 17 4.64 -4.22 -7.12
N ASP A 18 5.84 -4.77 -7.19
CA ASP A 18 7.06 -3.97 -7.36
C ASP A 18 7.11 -3.32 -8.74
N LEU A 19 6.63 -4.00 -9.78
CA LEU A 19 6.45 -3.43 -11.12
C LEU A 19 5.44 -2.27 -11.09
N ALA A 20 4.31 -2.40 -10.39
CA ALA A 20 3.36 -1.29 -10.24
C ALA A 20 3.99 -0.05 -9.59
N ALA A 21 4.93 -0.24 -8.66
CA ALA A 21 5.68 0.86 -8.04
C ALA A 21 6.70 1.51 -9.00
N VAL A 22 7.30 0.72 -9.90
CA VAL A 22 8.29 1.21 -10.88
C VAL A 22 7.63 1.84 -12.11
N PHE A 23 6.42 1.42 -12.48
CA PHE A 23 5.65 1.93 -13.62
C PHE A 23 4.39 2.68 -13.12
N PRO A 24 4.54 3.89 -12.56
CA PRO A 24 3.40 4.66 -12.06
C PRO A 24 2.42 4.98 -13.20
N GLY A 25 1.14 4.72 -12.98
CA GLY A 25 0.10 4.89 -14.00
C GLY A 25 -0.11 3.68 -14.92
N ALA A 26 0.65 2.59 -14.75
CA ALA A 26 0.37 1.34 -15.44
C ALA A 26 -1.04 0.82 -15.10
N ARG A 27 -1.73 0.27 -16.10
CA ARG A 27 -2.97 -0.47 -15.90
C ARG A 27 -2.62 -1.81 -15.25
N LEU A 28 -3.12 -2.02 -14.04
CA LEU A 28 -2.87 -3.22 -13.27
C LEU A 28 -3.97 -4.26 -13.54
N CYS A 29 -3.56 -5.48 -13.86
CA CYS A 29 -4.46 -6.58 -14.16
C CYS A 29 -4.03 -7.83 -13.38
N GLY A 30 -4.85 -8.25 -12.43
CA GLY A 30 -4.69 -9.48 -11.67
C GLY A 30 -5.53 -10.62 -12.24
N HIS A 31 -5.36 -11.82 -11.67
CA HIS A 31 -6.10 -13.02 -12.07
C HIS A 31 -7.63 -12.88 -11.96
N LYS A 32 -8.13 -12.02 -11.07
CA LYS A 32 -9.58 -11.72 -10.96
C LYS A 32 -10.11 -10.85 -12.09
N ASP A 33 -9.23 -10.10 -12.75
CA ASP A 33 -9.59 -9.16 -13.80
C ASP A 33 -9.53 -9.83 -15.18
N LEU A 34 -8.58 -10.75 -15.37
CA LEU A 34 -8.38 -11.50 -16.60
C LEU A 34 -7.83 -12.90 -16.30
N ASP A 35 -8.51 -13.93 -16.79
CA ASP A 35 -7.93 -15.26 -16.92
C ASP A 35 -7.04 -15.30 -18.17
N ILE A 36 -5.74 -15.39 -17.96
CA ILE A 36 -4.76 -15.40 -19.06
C ILE A 36 -4.77 -16.71 -19.85
N THR A 37 -5.43 -17.75 -19.35
CA THR A 37 -5.56 -19.04 -20.05
C THR A 37 -6.68 -19.03 -21.10
N ASP A 38 -7.56 -18.03 -21.06
CA ASP A 38 -8.57 -17.79 -22.10
C ASP A 38 -8.00 -16.90 -23.21
N GLU A 39 -7.66 -17.51 -24.35
CA GLU A 39 -7.11 -16.81 -25.52
C GLU A 39 -8.02 -15.67 -26.02
N ALA A 40 -9.34 -15.90 -26.04
CA ALA A 40 -10.28 -14.92 -26.56
C ALA A 40 -10.39 -13.71 -25.62
N ALA A 41 -10.44 -13.95 -24.31
CA ALA A 41 -10.45 -12.90 -23.30
C ALA A 41 -9.16 -12.08 -23.33
N VAL A 42 -7.98 -12.73 -23.38
CA VAL A 42 -6.68 -12.05 -23.48
C VAL A 42 -6.63 -11.15 -24.72
N LYS A 43 -7.03 -11.69 -25.87
CA LYS A 43 -7.03 -10.96 -27.13
C LYS A 43 -7.96 -9.75 -27.07
N ALA A 44 -9.20 -9.93 -26.60
CA ALA A 44 -10.16 -8.85 -26.47
C ALA A 44 -9.66 -7.75 -25.52
N TYR A 45 -9.10 -8.14 -24.38
CA TYR A 45 -8.61 -7.20 -23.37
C TYR A 45 -7.45 -6.35 -23.89
N ILE A 46 -6.43 -6.96 -24.51
CA ILE A 46 -5.28 -6.22 -25.04
C ILE A 46 -5.67 -5.32 -26.22
N LEU A 47 -6.61 -5.77 -27.09
CA LEU A 47 -7.13 -4.96 -28.19
C LEU A 47 -7.95 -3.75 -27.72
N ASP A 48 -8.63 -3.85 -26.58
CA ASP A 48 -9.35 -2.73 -25.95
C ASP A 48 -8.38 -1.75 -25.31
N VAL A 49 -7.42 -2.25 -24.52
CA VAL A 49 -6.46 -1.42 -23.77
C VAL A 49 -5.47 -0.70 -24.69
N LYS A 50 -5.06 -1.35 -25.79
CA LYS A 50 -4.02 -0.87 -26.74
C LYS A 50 -2.78 -0.31 -26.04
N PRO A 51 -2.09 -1.11 -25.22
CA PRO A 51 -0.89 -0.66 -24.51
C PRO A 51 0.28 -0.46 -25.47
N ASP A 52 1.24 0.39 -25.11
CA ASP A 52 2.53 0.53 -25.79
C ASP A 52 3.57 -0.49 -25.24
N LEU A 53 3.31 -1.01 -24.04
CA LEU A 53 4.10 -2.06 -23.39
C LEU A 53 3.19 -3.00 -22.57
N VAL A 54 3.34 -4.31 -22.78
CA VAL A 54 2.77 -5.35 -21.91
C VAL A 54 3.88 -5.98 -21.09
N ILE A 55 3.73 -6.00 -19.77
CA ILE A 55 4.62 -6.73 -18.85
C ILE A 55 3.83 -7.89 -18.26
N ASN A 56 4.18 -9.11 -18.68
CA ASN A 56 3.54 -10.33 -18.19
C ASN A 56 4.33 -10.93 -17.01
N ALA A 57 3.90 -10.58 -15.79
CA ALA A 57 4.39 -11.15 -14.52
C ALA A 57 3.48 -12.24 -13.94
N ALA A 58 2.46 -12.68 -14.69
CA ALA A 58 1.61 -13.79 -14.29
C ALA A 58 2.31 -15.13 -14.54
N GLY A 59 2.07 -16.10 -13.66
CA GLY A 59 2.66 -17.42 -13.76
C GLY A 59 2.26 -18.34 -12.61
N TYR A 60 2.31 -19.65 -12.85
CA TYR A 60 2.19 -20.65 -11.81
C TYR A 60 3.59 -21.02 -11.30
N THR A 61 3.96 -20.51 -10.12
CA THR A 61 5.34 -20.56 -9.60
C THR A 61 5.57 -21.60 -8.51
N ASN A 62 4.54 -22.36 -8.11
CA ASN A 62 4.70 -23.48 -7.18
C ASN A 62 5.35 -24.65 -7.93
N VAL A 63 6.67 -24.77 -7.81
CA VAL A 63 7.45 -25.73 -8.58
C VAL A 63 7.10 -27.18 -8.27
N ASP A 64 6.84 -27.51 -6.99
CA ASP A 64 6.38 -28.86 -6.62
C ASP A 64 4.92 -29.08 -7.05
N GLY A 65 4.07 -28.05 -6.93
CA GLY A 65 2.68 -28.08 -7.41
C GLY A 65 2.56 -28.28 -8.92
N CYS A 66 3.54 -27.86 -9.72
CA CYS A 66 3.55 -28.14 -11.16
C CYS A 66 3.67 -29.64 -11.47
N GLU A 67 4.23 -30.45 -10.56
CA GLU A 67 4.24 -31.91 -10.70
C GLU A 67 2.92 -32.55 -10.22
N ASP A 68 2.15 -31.85 -9.40
CA ASP A 68 0.78 -32.25 -9.02
C ASP A 68 -0.21 -31.92 -10.13
N ASP A 69 -0.06 -30.76 -10.76
CA ASP A 69 -0.95 -30.23 -11.80
C ASP A 69 -0.16 -29.69 -13.01
N PRO A 70 0.34 -30.59 -13.87
CA PRO A 70 1.05 -30.20 -15.09
C PRO A 70 0.16 -29.44 -16.08
N GLU A 71 -1.14 -29.73 -16.13
CA GLU A 71 -2.07 -29.11 -17.07
C GLU A 71 -2.16 -27.60 -16.81
N THR A 72 -2.40 -27.21 -15.56
CA THR A 72 -2.38 -25.79 -15.17
C THR A 72 -1.01 -25.16 -15.39
N ALA A 73 0.08 -25.87 -15.12
CA ALA A 73 1.43 -25.36 -15.38
C ALA A 73 1.63 -25.04 -16.88
N PHE A 74 1.24 -25.94 -17.77
CA PHE A 74 1.34 -25.71 -19.21
C PHE A 74 0.37 -24.63 -19.72
N ALA A 75 -0.86 -24.59 -19.22
CA ALA A 75 -1.83 -23.56 -19.60
C ALA A 75 -1.33 -22.16 -19.20
N VAL A 76 -0.88 -21.98 -17.95
CA VAL A 76 -0.50 -20.68 -17.38
C VAL A 76 0.91 -20.24 -17.79
N ASN A 77 1.91 -21.13 -17.72
CA ASN A 77 3.30 -20.77 -18.03
C ASN A 77 3.69 -20.99 -19.49
N GLY A 78 2.95 -21.84 -20.22
CA GLY A 78 3.28 -22.27 -21.57
C GLY A 78 2.41 -21.63 -22.64
N ASP A 79 1.10 -21.86 -22.60
CA ASP A 79 0.17 -21.45 -23.65
C ASP A 79 -0.26 -19.98 -23.53
N ALA A 80 -0.60 -19.53 -22.31
CA ALA A 80 -0.99 -18.15 -22.05
C ALA A 80 0.03 -17.09 -22.54
N PRO A 81 1.35 -17.24 -22.36
CA PRO A 81 2.33 -16.32 -22.95
C PRO A 81 2.25 -16.22 -24.47
N GLY A 82 1.90 -17.32 -25.16
CA GLY A 82 1.66 -17.33 -26.60
C GLY A 82 0.41 -16.54 -27.00
N TYR A 83 -0.69 -16.65 -26.23
CA TYR A 83 -1.89 -15.85 -26.45
C TYR A 83 -1.62 -14.35 -26.28
N ILE A 84 -0.89 -14.01 -25.22
CA ILE A 84 -0.46 -12.64 -24.94
C ILE A 84 0.42 -12.12 -26.07
N ALA A 85 1.41 -12.88 -26.53
CA ALA A 85 2.29 -12.50 -27.63
C ALA A 85 1.52 -12.27 -28.94
N ALA A 86 0.57 -13.17 -29.27
CA ALA A 86 -0.27 -13.02 -30.45
C ALA A 86 -1.14 -11.75 -30.38
N ALA A 87 -1.71 -11.45 -29.21
CA ALA A 87 -2.47 -10.23 -28.98
C ALA A 87 -1.58 -8.97 -29.04
N CYS A 88 -0.37 -9.03 -28.48
CA CYS A 88 0.61 -7.93 -28.54
C CYS A 88 1.00 -7.60 -29.98
N ARG A 89 1.28 -8.63 -30.80
CA ARG A 89 1.55 -8.45 -32.23
C ARG A 89 0.39 -7.79 -32.97
N ALA A 90 -0.85 -8.12 -32.62
CA ALA A 90 -2.04 -7.56 -33.28
C ALA A 90 -2.20 -6.04 -33.03
N VAL A 91 -1.68 -5.52 -31.91
CA VAL A 91 -1.71 -4.08 -31.58
C VAL A 91 -0.38 -3.37 -31.85
N GLY A 92 0.68 -4.09 -32.20
CA GLY A 92 2.02 -3.52 -32.43
C GLY A 92 2.72 -3.05 -31.15
N THR A 93 2.54 -3.78 -30.04
CA THR A 93 3.11 -3.44 -28.72
C THR A 93 4.30 -4.33 -28.34
N VAL A 94 5.16 -3.83 -27.45
CA VAL A 94 6.30 -4.57 -26.90
C VAL A 94 5.82 -5.52 -25.80
N LEU A 95 6.36 -6.74 -25.76
CA LEU A 95 6.10 -7.70 -24.67
C LEU A 95 7.35 -7.93 -23.82
N VAL A 96 7.22 -7.76 -22.51
CA VAL A 96 8.17 -8.30 -21.52
C VAL A 96 7.55 -9.49 -20.80
N HIS A 97 8.28 -10.60 -20.70
CA HIS A 97 7.82 -11.82 -20.03
C HIS A 97 8.90 -12.41 -19.11
N TYR A 98 8.49 -13.02 -17.99
CA TYR A 98 9.41 -13.65 -17.04
C TYR A 98 9.42 -15.18 -17.12
N SER A 99 10.61 -15.70 -17.37
CA SER A 99 10.98 -17.11 -17.31
C SER A 99 11.87 -17.38 -16.09
N THR A 100 12.55 -18.51 -16.06
CA THR A 100 13.26 -19.04 -14.89
C THR A 100 14.60 -19.64 -15.28
N ASP A 101 15.52 -19.65 -14.33
CA ASP A 101 16.73 -20.46 -14.33
C ASP A 101 16.46 -21.99 -14.45
N TYR A 102 15.27 -22.47 -14.08
CA TYR A 102 14.93 -23.90 -14.17
C TYR A 102 14.66 -24.40 -15.59
N VAL A 103 14.80 -23.54 -16.61
CA VAL A 103 14.89 -23.99 -17.99
C VAL A 103 16.19 -24.76 -18.27
N PHE A 104 17.16 -24.71 -17.36
CA PHE A 104 18.42 -25.45 -17.42
C PHE A 104 18.42 -26.65 -16.46
N ASP A 105 19.20 -27.70 -16.79
CA ASP A 105 19.31 -28.94 -16.00
C ASP A 105 20.26 -28.83 -14.80
N GLY A 106 21.17 -27.87 -14.83
CA GLY A 106 22.25 -27.70 -13.86
C GLY A 106 23.45 -28.62 -14.06
N SER A 107 23.64 -29.12 -15.27
CA SER A 107 24.87 -29.81 -15.69
C SER A 107 26.07 -28.87 -15.83
N LYS A 108 25.85 -27.57 -16.04
CA LYS A 108 26.88 -26.52 -16.05
C LYS A 108 26.85 -25.70 -14.77
N THR A 109 28.00 -25.20 -14.37
CA THR A 109 28.12 -24.31 -13.21
C THR A 109 27.50 -22.94 -13.47
N GLU A 110 27.55 -22.46 -14.71
CA GLU A 110 27.07 -21.14 -15.14
C GLU A 110 26.44 -21.23 -16.54
N TYR A 111 25.40 -20.42 -16.77
CA TYR A 111 24.65 -20.36 -18.03
C TYR A 111 24.56 -18.93 -18.57
N VAL A 112 24.88 -18.74 -19.85
CA VAL A 112 24.67 -17.49 -20.60
C VAL A 112 23.37 -17.56 -21.41
N GLU A 113 22.89 -16.43 -21.93
CA GLU A 113 21.60 -16.33 -22.62
C GLU A 113 21.49 -17.23 -23.86
N SER A 114 22.62 -17.56 -24.50
CA SER A 114 22.71 -18.40 -25.70
C SER A 114 22.80 -19.90 -25.42
N ASP A 115 22.91 -20.32 -24.15
CA ASP A 115 22.95 -21.74 -23.82
C ASP A 115 21.59 -22.41 -24.11
N GLU A 116 21.64 -23.63 -24.63
CA GLU A 116 20.44 -24.41 -24.95
C GLU A 116 19.75 -24.88 -23.64
N PRO A 117 18.45 -24.58 -23.47
CA PRO A 117 17.68 -25.06 -22.33
C PRO A 117 17.45 -26.58 -22.35
N ASN A 118 17.54 -27.20 -21.17
CA ASN A 118 17.25 -28.62 -20.96
C ASN A 118 16.60 -28.84 -19.58
N PRO A 119 15.32 -28.48 -19.39
CA PRO A 119 14.67 -28.51 -18.07
C PRO A 119 14.44 -29.94 -17.56
N ILE A 120 14.59 -30.14 -16.25
CA ILE A 120 14.47 -31.45 -15.58
C ILE A 120 13.21 -31.61 -14.71
N ASN A 121 12.30 -30.64 -14.75
CA ASN A 121 11.04 -30.64 -13.99
C ASN A 121 9.92 -29.96 -14.80
N VAL A 122 8.66 -30.21 -14.42
CA VAL A 122 7.49 -29.70 -15.17
C VAL A 122 7.45 -28.17 -15.22
N TYR A 123 7.83 -27.49 -14.14
CA TYR A 123 7.86 -26.03 -14.09
C TYR A 123 8.80 -25.45 -15.16
N GLY A 124 10.04 -25.94 -15.25
CA GLY A 124 11.03 -25.54 -16.24
C GLY A 124 10.58 -25.84 -17.67
N VAL A 125 9.99 -27.03 -17.91
CA VAL A 125 9.44 -27.41 -19.21
C VAL A 125 8.29 -26.48 -19.62
N SER A 126 7.39 -26.17 -18.69
CA SER A 126 6.25 -25.27 -18.94
C SER A 126 6.70 -23.84 -19.26
N LYS A 127 7.71 -23.32 -18.54
CA LYS A 127 8.28 -21.98 -18.79
C LYS A 127 9.01 -21.92 -20.13
N LEU A 128 9.80 -22.95 -20.48
CA LEU A 128 10.47 -23.04 -21.77
C LEU A 128 9.46 -23.10 -22.93
N ARG A 129 8.32 -23.79 -22.76
CA ARG A 129 7.22 -23.75 -23.74
C ARG A 129 6.71 -22.32 -23.95
N GLY A 130 6.56 -21.55 -22.87
CA GLY A 130 6.17 -20.14 -22.92
C GLY A 130 7.15 -19.30 -23.73
N GLU A 131 8.46 -19.47 -23.51
CA GLU A 131 9.51 -18.78 -24.28
C GLU A 131 9.38 -19.07 -25.79
N ARG A 132 9.24 -20.35 -26.14
CA ARG A 132 9.07 -20.80 -27.54
C ARG A 132 7.80 -20.24 -28.16
N LYS A 133 6.69 -20.26 -27.43
CA LYS A 133 5.40 -19.74 -27.89
C LYS A 133 5.41 -18.24 -28.13
N ILE A 134 6.13 -17.47 -27.32
CA ILE A 134 6.33 -16.04 -27.57
C ILE A 134 7.11 -15.84 -28.87
N ALA A 135 8.26 -16.51 -29.01
CA ALA A 135 9.13 -16.38 -30.17
C ALA A 135 8.47 -16.85 -31.48
N GLU A 136 7.56 -17.83 -31.43
CA GLU A 136 6.75 -18.26 -32.58
C GLU A 136 5.73 -17.21 -33.04
N LYS A 137 5.30 -16.31 -32.14
CA LYS A 137 4.14 -15.43 -32.36
C LYS A 137 4.51 -13.98 -32.64
N MET A 138 5.63 -13.48 -32.11
CA MET A 138 6.07 -12.10 -32.31
C MET A 138 7.59 -11.97 -32.26
N ASP A 139 8.11 -10.92 -32.90
CA ASP A 139 9.55 -10.63 -32.93
C ASP A 139 9.98 -9.62 -31.86
N ASP A 140 9.09 -8.71 -31.45
CA ASP A 140 9.41 -7.58 -30.56
C ASP A 140 9.15 -7.88 -29.07
N TYR A 141 9.86 -8.88 -28.53
CA TYR A 141 9.73 -9.33 -27.14
C TYR A 141 11.03 -9.21 -26.35
N ARG A 142 10.94 -9.11 -25.03
CA ARG A 142 12.04 -9.37 -24.09
C ARG A 142 11.64 -10.45 -23.09
N ILE A 143 12.32 -11.59 -23.14
CA ILE A 143 12.15 -12.66 -22.15
C ILE A 143 13.24 -12.51 -21.10
N ILE A 144 12.84 -12.30 -19.86
CA ILE A 144 13.74 -12.20 -18.72
C ILE A 144 13.77 -13.54 -17.99
N ARG A 145 14.89 -14.26 -18.06
CA ARG A 145 15.16 -15.40 -17.18
C ARG A 145 15.78 -14.86 -15.89
N THR A 146 15.22 -15.27 -14.76
CA THR A 146 15.65 -14.84 -13.42
C THR A 146 15.67 -16.04 -12.47
N SER A 147 16.24 -15.86 -11.29
CA SER A 147 16.37 -16.91 -10.28
C SER A 147 16.01 -16.42 -8.89
N TRP A 148 15.38 -17.30 -8.12
CA TRP A 148 15.25 -17.22 -6.65
C TRP A 148 14.70 -15.87 -6.18
N LEU A 149 13.52 -15.51 -6.67
CA LEU A 149 12.88 -14.25 -6.34
C LEU A 149 12.55 -14.16 -4.85
N PHE A 150 12.94 -13.05 -4.23
CA PHE A 150 12.48 -12.63 -2.91
C PHE A 150 12.02 -11.17 -2.97
N GLY A 151 11.05 -10.79 -2.13
CA GLY A 151 10.34 -9.53 -2.27
C GLY A 151 9.35 -9.31 -1.14
N ARG A 152 8.96 -8.05 -0.89
CA ARG A 152 8.16 -7.66 0.30
C ARG A 152 6.70 -8.15 0.27
N HIS A 153 6.34 -8.89 -0.76
CA HIS A 153 4.97 -9.24 -1.08
C HIS A 153 4.85 -10.75 -1.32
N GLY A 154 3.87 -11.40 -0.71
CA GLY A 154 3.63 -12.83 -0.92
C GLY A 154 4.66 -13.73 -0.24
N LYS A 155 4.51 -15.05 -0.44
CA LYS A 155 5.38 -16.06 0.16
C LYS A 155 6.69 -16.15 -0.63
N ASN A 156 7.82 -16.17 0.09
CA ASN A 156 9.14 -16.39 -0.49
C ASN A 156 10.04 -17.18 0.48
N PHE A 157 11.23 -17.56 0.00
CA PHE A 157 12.19 -18.34 0.78
C PHE A 157 12.63 -17.62 2.06
N VAL A 158 12.93 -16.32 2.00
CA VAL A 158 13.42 -15.54 3.13
C VAL A 158 12.39 -15.54 4.27
N GLU A 159 11.12 -15.26 3.96
CA GLU A 159 10.04 -15.30 4.97
C GLU A 159 9.82 -16.70 5.55
N THR A 160 9.90 -17.73 4.69
CA THR A 160 9.74 -19.13 5.14
C THR A 160 10.84 -19.51 6.14
N ILE A 161 12.09 -19.17 5.84
CA ILE A 161 13.22 -19.46 6.74
C ILE A 161 13.13 -18.62 8.02
N ARG A 162 12.74 -17.34 7.95
CA ARG A 162 12.54 -16.51 9.14
C ARG A 162 11.50 -17.10 10.08
N HIS A 163 10.37 -17.55 9.54
CA HIS A 163 9.32 -18.19 10.32
C HIS A 163 9.81 -19.50 10.96
N LEU A 164 10.39 -20.40 10.17
CA LEU A 164 10.93 -21.67 10.69
C LEU A 164 12.03 -21.46 11.74
N SER A 165 12.89 -20.45 11.56
CA SER A 165 13.97 -20.09 12.46
C SER A 165 13.47 -19.60 13.83
N GLN A 166 12.28 -18.98 13.87
CA GLN A 166 11.62 -18.55 15.11
C GLN A 166 10.94 -19.71 15.83
N GLU A 167 10.38 -20.66 15.08
CA GLU A 167 9.60 -21.78 15.65
C GLU A 167 10.47 -22.97 16.05
N ASN A 168 11.64 -23.15 15.45
CA ASN A 168 12.48 -24.33 15.62
C ASN A 168 13.85 -23.95 16.16
N GLU A 169 14.44 -24.83 16.97
CA GLU A 169 15.81 -24.65 17.46
C GLU A 169 16.83 -24.66 16.31
N THR A 170 16.61 -25.50 15.29
CA THR A 170 17.45 -25.56 14.08
C THR A 170 16.60 -25.69 12.81
N VAL A 171 17.09 -25.12 11.71
CA VAL A 171 16.46 -25.23 10.38
C VAL A 171 17.46 -25.80 9.39
N ARG A 172 17.12 -26.91 8.74
CA ARG A 172 17.97 -27.59 7.75
C ARG A 172 17.79 -26.97 6.36
N VAL A 173 18.87 -26.58 5.71
CA VAL A 173 18.85 -25.96 4.38
C VAL A 173 19.91 -26.59 3.47
N VAL A 174 19.52 -26.86 2.22
CA VAL A 174 20.35 -27.57 1.24
C VAL A 174 21.60 -26.77 0.82
N THR A 175 22.73 -27.45 0.71
CA THR A 175 24.03 -26.87 0.30
C THR A 175 24.40 -27.15 -1.16
N ASP A 176 23.77 -28.16 -1.77
CA ASP A 176 24.08 -28.71 -3.09
C ASP A 176 23.22 -28.11 -4.23
N GLN A 177 22.58 -26.97 -3.97
CA GLN A 177 21.83 -26.18 -4.95
C GLN A 177 22.33 -24.74 -4.93
N VAL A 178 22.88 -24.28 -6.05
CA VAL A 178 23.64 -23.03 -6.18
C VAL A 178 23.05 -22.15 -7.28
N GLY A 179 22.87 -20.87 -6.98
CA GLY A 179 22.23 -19.91 -7.87
C GLY A 179 22.47 -18.47 -7.44
N LYS A 180 21.60 -17.56 -7.90
CA LYS A 180 21.66 -16.13 -7.58
C LYS A 180 20.31 -15.63 -7.03
N PRO A 181 20.20 -15.30 -5.74
CA PRO A 181 19.00 -14.66 -5.19
C PRO A 181 18.72 -13.35 -5.90
N THR A 182 17.45 -13.08 -6.22
CA THR A 182 17.09 -11.83 -6.92
C THR A 182 15.95 -11.09 -6.21
N TYR A 183 16.20 -9.84 -5.85
CA TYR A 183 15.20 -8.98 -5.20
C TYR A 183 14.23 -8.43 -6.24
N THR A 184 12.92 -8.60 -6.02
CA THR A 184 11.91 -8.25 -7.01
C THR A 184 11.82 -6.75 -7.31
N MET A 185 12.16 -5.88 -6.36
CA MET A 185 12.25 -4.43 -6.62
C MET A 185 13.40 -4.09 -7.56
N ASP A 186 14.56 -4.75 -7.42
CA ASP A 186 15.69 -4.55 -8.33
C ASP A 186 15.36 -5.08 -9.73
N LEU A 187 14.73 -6.27 -9.80
CA LEU A 187 14.25 -6.84 -11.06
C LEU A 187 13.21 -5.93 -11.73
N ALA A 188 12.28 -5.35 -10.98
CA ALA A 188 11.29 -4.41 -11.51
C ALA A 188 11.96 -3.16 -12.11
N ARG A 189 12.95 -2.58 -11.43
CA ARG A 189 13.73 -1.45 -11.95
C ARG A 189 14.52 -1.83 -13.21
N LYS A 190 15.16 -2.99 -13.20
CA LYS A 190 15.91 -3.49 -14.37
C LYS A 190 14.99 -3.81 -15.54
N THR A 191 13.74 -4.17 -15.28
CA THR A 191 12.72 -4.38 -16.32
C THR A 191 12.44 -3.11 -17.11
N ALA A 192 12.43 -1.93 -16.45
CA ALA A 192 12.26 -0.66 -17.15
C ALA A 192 13.41 -0.37 -18.13
N GLU A 193 14.63 -0.75 -17.79
CA GLU A 193 15.78 -0.66 -18.70
C GLU A 193 15.67 -1.66 -19.87
N ILE A 194 15.31 -2.91 -19.57
CA ILE A 194 15.22 -4.00 -20.55
C ILE A 194 14.09 -3.78 -21.56
N ALA A 195 13.00 -3.13 -21.15
CA ALA A 195 11.90 -2.80 -22.04
C ALA A 195 12.36 -1.98 -23.27
N ASP A 196 13.41 -1.15 -23.11
CA ASP A 196 14.00 -0.33 -24.18
C ASP A 196 15.16 -1.01 -24.92
N CYS A 197 15.66 -2.16 -24.45
CA CYS A 197 16.73 -2.90 -25.12
C CYS A 197 16.23 -3.58 -26.40
N PRO A 198 17.09 -4.10 -27.30
CA PRO A 198 16.65 -4.88 -28.47
C PRO A 198 15.85 -6.14 -28.10
N PRO A 199 15.06 -6.73 -29.02
CA PRO A 199 14.35 -7.96 -28.71
C PRO A 199 15.27 -9.14 -28.37
N GLY A 200 14.81 -10.04 -27.51
CA GLY A 200 15.49 -11.30 -27.21
C GLY A 200 15.41 -11.74 -25.75
N ILE A 201 16.29 -12.68 -25.39
CA ILE A 201 16.38 -13.27 -24.05
C ILE A 201 17.45 -12.54 -23.23
N TYR A 202 17.14 -12.26 -21.96
CA TYR A 202 17.98 -11.57 -20.98
C TYR A 202 18.07 -12.38 -19.70
N HIS A 203 19.27 -12.55 -19.16
CA HIS A 203 19.48 -13.09 -17.82
C HIS A 203 19.55 -11.94 -16.81
N VAL A 204 18.68 -11.95 -15.79
CA VAL A 204 18.58 -10.85 -14.83
C VAL A 204 18.49 -11.39 -13.41
N THR A 205 19.59 -11.21 -12.68
CA THR A 205 19.72 -11.59 -11.27
C THR A 205 20.54 -10.55 -10.52
N ASN A 206 20.39 -10.46 -9.19
CA ASN A 206 21.37 -9.71 -8.40
C ASN A 206 22.74 -10.41 -8.51
N ASP A 207 23.82 -9.65 -8.29
CA ASP A 207 25.17 -10.20 -8.43
C ASP A 207 25.60 -11.04 -7.21
N GLY A 208 26.56 -11.93 -7.42
CA GLY A 208 27.05 -12.87 -6.41
C GLY A 208 26.32 -14.22 -6.45
N VAL A 209 27.10 -15.29 -6.25
CA VAL A 209 26.63 -16.68 -6.26
C VAL A 209 26.54 -17.20 -4.83
N CYS A 210 25.53 -17.99 -4.51
CA CYS A 210 25.44 -18.70 -3.24
C CYS A 210 24.57 -19.96 -3.33
N SER A 211 24.75 -20.85 -2.36
CA SER A 211 23.81 -21.92 -2.07
C SER A 211 22.60 -21.40 -1.29
N TRP A 212 21.49 -22.16 -1.28
CA TRP A 212 20.36 -21.87 -0.40
C TRP A 212 20.79 -21.78 1.08
N TYR A 213 21.71 -22.63 1.52
CA TYR A 213 22.28 -22.61 2.87
C TYR A 213 22.99 -21.28 3.17
N GLU A 214 23.89 -20.84 2.29
CA GLU A 214 24.60 -19.57 2.44
C GLU A 214 23.64 -18.37 2.41
N PHE A 215 22.61 -18.43 1.56
CA PHE A 215 21.59 -17.39 1.50
C PHE A 215 20.83 -17.31 2.83
N ALA A 216 20.35 -18.44 3.36
CA ALA A 216 19.64 -18.52 4.64
C ALA A 216 20.52 -18.03 5.81
N ARG A 217 21.79 -18.44 5.83
CA ARG A 217 22.75 -18.05 6.86
C ARG A 217 23.06 -16.56 6.92
N ALA A 218 22.78 -15.82 5.87
CA ALA A 218 22.97 -14.37 5.85
C ALA A 218 21.97 -13.63 6.76
N PHE A 219 20.86 -14.26 7.14
CA PHE A 219 19.79 -13.59 7.90
C PHE A 219 19.17 -14.42 9.03
N ALA A 220 19.48 -15.71 9.13
CA ALA A 220 19.01 -16.58 10.20
C ALA A 220 20.19 -17.26 10.92
N PRO A 221 20.25 -17.22 12.26
CA PRO A 221 21.42 -17.68 13.01
C PRO A 221 21.50 -19.20 13.20
N ASN A 222 20.37 -19.92 13.13
CA ASN A 222 20.24 -21.34 13.47
C ASN A 222 20.06 -22.26 12.25
N ILE A 223 20.72 -21.92 11.14
CA ILE A 223 20.70 -22.72 9.91
C ILE A 223 21.78 -23.79 9.96
N VAL A 224 21.38 -25.04 9.72
CA VAL A 224 22.28 -26.19 9.61
C VAL A 224 22.25 -26.77 8.19
N PRO A 225 23.37 -27.28 7.66
CA PRO A 225 23.43 -27.80 6.29
C PRO A 225 22.71 -29.15 6.16
N CYS A 226 22.14 -29.40 4.99
CA CYS A 226 21.76 -30.74 4.52
C CYS A 226 22.01 -30.87 3.01
N THR A 227 21.91 -32.09 2.48
CA THR A 227 21.90 -32.37 1.04
C THR A 227 20.47 -32.51 0.53
N SER A 228 20.27 -32.30 -0.77
CA SER A 228 18.98 -32.54 -1.42
C SER A 228 18.52 -34.01 -1.31
N ALA A 229 19.45 -34.96 -1.16
CA ALA A 229 19.14 -36.36 -0.91
C ALA A 229 18.52 -36.60 0.49
N GLU A 230 18.92 -35.82 1.49
CA GLU A 230 18.36 -35.89 2.84
C GLU A 230 17.03 -35.13 2.99
N PHE A 231 16.70 -34.28 2.02
CA PHE A 231 15.47 -33.50 1.99
C PHE A 231 14.80 -33.59 0.60
N PRO A 232 14.29 -34.78 0.22
CA PRO A 232 13.73 -34.99 -1.10
C PRO A 232 12.49 -34.13 -1.32
N ARG A 233 12.50 -33.35 -2.39
CA ARG A 233 11.32 -32.63 -2.90
C ARG A 233 10.71 -33.37 -4.07
N LYS A 234 9.43 -33.11 -4.33
CA LYS A 234 8.68 -33.78 -5.39
C LYS A 234 9.29 -33.48 -6.76
N ALA A 235 9.52 -32.20 -7.06
CA ALA A 235 10.17 -31.80 -8.29
C ALA A 235 11.68 -31.73 -8.11
N LYS A 236 12.43 -32.29 -9.07
CA LYS A 236 13.89 -32.16 -9.10
C LYS A 236 14.31 -30.71 -9.31
N ARG A 237 15.37 -30.29 -8.64
CA ARG A 237 15.93 -28.93 -8.73
C ARG A 237 17.32 -29.03 -9.36
N PRO A 238 17.67 -28.14 -10.31
CA PRO A 238 19.03 -28.08 -10.83
C PRO A 238 20.03 -27.87 -9.69
N ALA A 239 21.15 -28.60 -9.71
CA ALA A 239 22.22 -28.41 -8.73
C ALA A 239 22.90 -27.03 -8.92
N TYR A 240 23.05 -26.61 -10.17
CA TYR A 240 23.54 -25.29 -10.53
C TYR A 240 22.54 -24.61 -11.46
N SER A 241 22.19 -23.37 -11.18
CA SER A 241 21.31 -22.58 -12.05
C SER A 241 21.75 -21.12 -12.11
N VAL A 242 23.06 -20.90 -12.04
CA VAL A 242 23.69 -19.58 -12.05
C VAL A 242 23.54 -18.94 -13.42
N LEU A 243 22.74 -17.88 -13.50
CA LEU A 243 22.57 -17.09 -14.71
C LEU A 243 23.65 -16.01 -14.80
N LEU A 244 24.40 -16.00 -15.90
CA LEU A 244 25.29 -14.92 -16.29
C LEU A 244 24.55 -13.97 -17.23
N ASN A 245 24.69 -12.67 -16.96
CA ASN A 245 24.16 -11.59 -17.78
C ASN A 245 25.25 -11.12 -18.74
N THR A 246 25.04 -11.29 -20.05
CA THR A 246 25.99 -10.86 -21.09
C THR A 246 25.54 -9.63 -21.86
N LYS A 247 24.30 -9.15 -21.61
CA LYS A 247 23.63 -8.15 -22.45
C LYS A 247 23.38 -6.81 -21.79
N THR A 248 23.38 -6.73 -20.46
CA THR A 248 23.08 -5.49 -19.72
C THR A 248 24.06 -5.29 -18.58
N SER A 249 24.05 -4.09 -17.98
CA SER A 249 24.86 -3.81 -16.79
C SER A 249 24.46 -4.72 -15.61
N PRO A 250 25.43 -5.14 -14.77
CA PRO A 250 25.16 -5.97 -13.61
C PRO A 250 24.30 -5.22 -12.59
N MET A 251 23.41 -5.95 -11.91
CA MET A 251 22.69 -5.43 -10.75
C MET A 251 23.59 -5.49 -9.50
N ARG A 252 23.21 -4.76 -8.45
CA ARG A 252 23.95 -4.78 -7.16
C ARG A 252 24.06 -6.20 -6.58
N PRO A 253 25.05 -6.47 -5.72
CA PRO A 253 25.19 -7.75 -5.03
C PRO A 253 23.93 -8.15 -4.24
N TRP A 254 23.61 -9.45 -4.22
CA TRP A 254 22.43 -9.97 -3.53
C TRP A 254 22.45 -9.70 -2.02
N LYS A 255 23.65 -9.58 -1.41
CA LYS A 255 23.79 -9.26 0.02
C LYS A 255 23.27 -7.87 0.34
N GLU A 256 23.61 -6.88 -0.49
CA GLU A 256 23.08 -5.51 -0.34
C GLU A 256 21.58 -5.45 -0.60
N ALA A 257 21.09 -6.22 -1.58
CA ALA A 257 19.66 -6.35 -1.86
C ALA A 257 18.91 -7.02 -0.70
N LEU A 258 19.51 -8.03 -0.07
CA LEU A 258 18.98 -8.69 1.12
C LEU A 258 18.96 -7.73 2.32
N GLU A 259 20.00 -6.92 2.53
CA GLU A 259 20.00 -5.89 3.58
C GLU A 259 18.90 -4.85 3.36
N ASP A 260 18.64 -4.45 2.11
CA ASP A 260 17.52 -3.56 1.76
C ASP A 260 16.14 -4.21 1.96
N TYR A 261 16.04 -5.50 1.65
CA TYR A 261 14.85 -6.29 1.91
C TYR A 261 14.56 -6.45 3.42
N LEU A 262 15.59 -6.79 4.20
CA LEU A 262 15.51 -7.04 5.65
C LEU A 262 15.46 -5.78 6.47
N ARG A 263 15.96 -4.65 5.93
CA ARG A 263 15.72 -3.34 6.50
C ARG A 263 14.23 -3.27 6.75
N PRO A 264 13.80 -3.01 8.00
CA PRO A 264 12.40 -2.80 8.28
C PRO A 264 11.90 -1.87 7.19
N SER A 265 10.88 -2.29 6.42
CA SER A 265 10.08 -1.29 5.74
C SER A 265 9.81 -0.28 6.84
N VAL A 266 10.23 0.97 6.70
CA VAL A 266 9.69 2.00 7.56
C VAL A 266 8.20 1.77 7.41
N ARG A 267 7.56 1.17 8.43
CA ARG A 267 6.12 1.27 8.58
C ARG A 267 5.99 2.77 8.49
N ARG A 268 5.50 3.28 7.36
CA ARG A 268 5.15 4.68 7.26
C ARG A 268 4.28 4.90 8.47
N SER A 269 4.85 5.55 9.47
CA SER A 269 4.20 5.62 10.76
C SER A 269 2.95 6.43 10.50
N MET A 270 1.79 5.96 10.92
CA MET A 270 0.61 6.81 10.76
C MET A 270 0.82 8.03 11.64
N LYS A 271 0.93 9.20 11.02
CA LYS A 271 0.95 10.50 11.69
C LYS A 271 -0.46 11.06 11.75
N GLY A 272 -0.78 11.78 12.82
CA GLY A 272 -2.09 12.39 13.01
C GLY A 272 -2.08 13.86 12.63
N ILE A 273 -3.15 14.35 12.03
CA ILE A 273 -3.35 15.77 11.76
C ILE A 273 -4.74 16.14 12.23
N ILE A 274 -4.84 17.08 13.18
CA ILE A 274 -6.10 17.66 13.62
C ILE A 274 -6.22 19.05 13.03
N LEU A 275 -7.25 19.26 12.20
CA LEU A 275 -7.54 20.56 11.59
C LEU A 275 -8.52 21.33 12.46
N ALA A 276 -7.98 22.18 13.33
CA ALA A 276 -8.71 22.97 14.33
C ALA A 276 -8.77 24.48 13.97
N GLY A 277 -8.81 24.77 12.66
CA GLY A 277 -8.86 26.13 12.11
C GLY A 277 -10.28 26.72 11.95
N GLY A 278 -10.37 27.88 11.29
CA GLY A 278 -11.63 28.55 10.99
C GLY A 278 -12.12 29.52 12.06
N THR A 279 -13.02 30.42 11.66
CA THR A 279 -13.51 31.54 12.48
C THR A 279 -14.65 31.17 13.42
N GLY A 280 -15.28 30.00 13.24
CA GLY A 280 -16.39 29.55 14.08
C GLY A 280 -17.59 30.50 14.08
N SER A 281 -17.81 31.27 13.01
CA SER A 281 -18.81 32.36 12.96
C SER A 281 -20.24 31.93 13.27
N ARG A 282 -20.61 30.68 12.95
CA ARG A 282 -21.94 30.11 13.24
C ARG A 282 -22.24 29.95 14.74
N LEU A 283 -21.22 30.00 15.58
CA LEU A 283 -21.32 29.91 17.03
C LEU A 283 -21.06 31.26 17.72
N TYR A 284 -21.01 32.35 16.96
CA TYR A 284 -20.98 33.69 17.55
C TYR A 284 -22.25 33.91 18.40
N PRO A 285 -22.15 34.46 19.63
CA PRO A 285 -21.00 35.14 20.21
C PRO A 285 -20.01 34.27 21.01
N LEU A 286 -20.21 32.96 21.15
CA LEU A 286 -19.29 32.08 21.91
C LEU A 286 -17.86 32.14 21.36
N THR A 287 -17.74 32.15 20.03
CA THR A 287 -16.47 32.18 19.31
C THR A 287 -15.85 33.57 19.20
N LYS A 288 -16.43 34.59 19.86
CA LYS A 288 -15.83 35.93 19.96
C LYS A 288 -14.58 35.91 20.85
N VAL A 289 -14.59 35.08 21.89
CA VAL A 289 -13.54 35.06 22.93
C VAL A 289 -12.54 33.93 22.68
N THR A 290 -13.01 32.79 22.16
CA THR A 290 -12.20 31.58 22.03
C THR A 290 -12.46 30.85 20.71
N ASN A 291 -11.54 29.96 20.35
CA ASN A 291 -11.70 29.07 19.21
C ASN A 291 -12.85 28.06 19.48
N LYS A 292 -13.66 27.75 18.46
CA LYS A 292 -14.73 26.75 18.54
C LYS A 292 -14.26 25.43 19.17
N HIS A 293 -13.07 24.94 18.79
CA HIS A 293 -12.58 23.64 19.24
C HIS A 293 -12.15 23.63 20.73
N LEU A 294 -12.10 24.80 21.37
CA LEU A 294 -11.89 24.94 22.82
C LEU A 294 -13.21 25.06 23.59
N LEU A 295 -14.36 25.16 22.90
CA LEU A 295 -15.66 25.13 23.57
C LEU A 295 -15.90 23.74 24.18
N PRO A 296 -16.58 23.65 25.32
CA PRO A 296 -16.89 22.37 25.93
C PRO A 296 -17.94 21.62 25.10
N VAL A 297 -17.71 20.32 24.95
CA VAL A 297 -18.75 19.35 24.62
C VAL A 297 -18.89 18.49 25.85
N TYR A 298 -20.05 18.58 26.49
CA TYR A 298 -20.29 18.03 27.83
C TYR A 298 -19.23 18.47 28.85
N ASP A 299 -18.31 17.58 29.24
CA ASP A 299 -17.35 17.77 30.33
C ASP A 299 -15.92 18.06 29.86
N LYS A 300 -15.66 18.12 28.55
CA LYS A 300 -14.32 18.25 27.97
C LYS A 300 -14.27 19.24 26.80
N PRO A 301 -13.15 19.94 26.56
CA PRO A 301 -12.98 20.76 25.36
C PRO A 301 -13.15 19.92 24.09
N MET A 302 -13.81 20.46 23.07
CA MET A 302 -14.14 19.77 21.82
C MET A 302 -12.92 19.13 21.13
N ILE A 303 -11.73 19.73 21.24
CA ILE A 303 -10.49 19.19 20.65
C ILE A 303 -10.05 17.83 21.25
N TYR A 304 -10.50 17.49 22.47
CA TYR A 304 -10.13 16.21 23.09
C TYR A 304 -10.69 15.01 22.32
N TYR A 305 -11.87 15.13 21.71
CA TYR A 305 -12.54 14.04 21.02
C TYR A 305 -11.79 13.56 19.76
N PRO A 306 -11.42 14.43 18.81
CA PRO A 306 -10.59 14.01 17.68
C PRO A 306 -9.20 13.56 18.12
N LEU A 307 -8.61 14.18 19.15
CA LEU A 307 -7.32 13.77 19.70
C LEU A 307 -7.37 12.36 20.27
N GLN A 308 -8.38 12.05 21.09
CA GLN A 308 -8.61 10.72 21.64
C GLN A 308 -8.85 9.67 20.55
N THR A 309 -9.55 10.04 19.47
CA THR A 309 -9.76 9.15 18.31
C THR A 309 -8.41 8.73 17.70
N LEU A 310 -7.49 9.68 17.47
CA LEU A 310 -6.16 9.37 16.93
C LEU A 310 -5.30 8.58 17.93
N VAL A 311 -5.31 8.96 19.20
CA VAL A 311 -4.55 8.28 20.27
C VAL A 311 -5.01 6.83 20.42
N ALA A 312 -6.32 6.58 20.44
CA ALA A 312 -6.90 5.24 20.52
C ALA A 312 -6.54 4.36 19.31
N ALA A 313 -6.39 4.99 18.14
CA ALA A 313 -5.90 4.33 16.93
C ALA A 313 -4.40 3.98 16.95
N GLY A 314 -3.68 4.35 18.02
CA GLY A 314 -2.25 4.07 18.18
C GLY A 314 -1.33 5.12 17.57
N ILE A 315 -1.86 6.27 17.14
CA ILE A 315 -1.08 7.35 16.53
C ILE A 315 -0.37 8.13 17.62
N LYS A 316 0.96 8.22 17.53
CA LYS A 316 1.81 8.83 18.56
C LYS A 316 2.32 10.22 18.24
N ASP A 317 2.25 10.61 16.98
CA ASP A 317 2.86 11.83 16.48
C ASP A 317 1.77 12.62 15.75
N ILE A 318 1.35 13.74 16.35
CA ILE A 318 0.13 14.43 15.96
C ILE A 318 0.41 15.92 15.79
N MET A 319 0.04 16.48 14.64
CA MET A 319 0.03 17.91 14.39
C MET A 319 -1.36 18.48 14.64
N ILE A 320 -1.45 19.64 15.28
CA ILE A 320 -2.66 20.45 15.42
C ILE A 320 -2.48 21.71 14.59
N VAL A 321 -3.30 21.86 13.55
CA VAL A 321 -3.33 23.04 12.69
C VAL A 321 -4.44 23.97 13.19
N SER A 322 -4.08 25.17 13.66
CA SER A 322 -5.02 26.16 14.20
C SER A 322 -4.93 27.49 13.44
N GLY A 323 -5.96 28.33 13.53
CA GLY A 323 -5.85 29.74 13.11
C GLY A 323 -4.96 30.57 14.05
N ARG A 324 -4.43 31.69 13.52
CA ARG A 324 -3.48 32.61 14.18
C ARG A 324 -3.86 33.05 15.60
N GLY A 325 -5.14 33.32 15.86
CA GLY A 325 -5.57 33.99 17.09
C GLY A 325 -5.53 33.13 18.37
N HIS A 326 -5.46 31.80 18.26
CA HIS A 326 -5.72 30.92 19.41
C HIS A 326 -4.74 29.74 19.56
N VAL A 327 -3.68 29.68 18.76
CA VAL A 327 -2.68 28.59 18.85
C VAL A 327 -2.08 28.48 20.26
N GLY A 328 -1.84 29.60 20.93
CA GLY A 328 -1.33 29.63 22.30
C GLY A 328 -2.28 28.98 23.32
N HIS A 329 -3.60 29.05 23.11
CA HIS A 329 -4.57 28.39 24.00
C HIS A 329 -4.57 26.86 23.82
N PHE A 330 -4.33 26.35 22.61
CA PHE A 330 -4.15 24.91 22.40
C PHE A 330 -2.87 24.42 23.08
N LEU A 331 -1.77 25.18 22.96
CA LEU A 331 -0.51 24.84 23.61
C LEU A 331 -0.65 24.86 25.13
N GLU A 332 -1.36 25.83 25.71
CA GLU A 332 -1.63 25.88 27.15
C GLU A 332 -2.46 24.67 27.61
N LEU A 333 -3.48 24.29 26.85
CA LEU A 333 -4.38 23.19 27.19
C LEU A 333 -3.73 21.80 27.03
N LEU A 334 -2.98 21.58 25.95
CA LEU A 334 -2.53 20.25 25.52
C LEU A 334 -1.02 20.03 25.69
N GLY A 335 -0.24 21.10 25.91
CA GLY A 335 1.20 21.05 26.10
C GLY A 335 1.93 20.35 24.97
N SER A 336 2.97 19.58 25.30
CA SER A 336 3.70 18.76 24.33
C SER A 336 3.00 17.44 23.97
N GLY A 337 1.84 17.14 24.60
CA GLY A 337 1.18 15.84 24.51
C GLY A 337 1.74 14.76 25.44
N LYS A 338 2.79 15.06 26.21
CA LYS A 338 3.47 14.09 27.08
C LYS A 338 2.50 13.40 28.03
N ASP A 339 1.57 14.13 28.63
CA ASP A 339 0.59 13.58 29.59
C ASP A 339 -0.47 12.70 28.91
N LEU A 340 -0.59 12.79 27.58
CA LEU A 340 -1.46 11.96 26.75
C LEU A 340 -0.69 10.80 26.08
N GLY A 341 0.61 10.66 26.37
CA GLY A 341 1.46 9.62 25.79
C GLY A 341 1.68 9.76 24.28
N VAL A 342 1.65 10.99 23.77
CA VAL A 342 1.89 11.36 22.36
C VAL A 342 2.83 12.56 22.25
N ARG A 343 3.28 12.87 21.04
CA ARG A 343 4.03 14.08 20.68
C ARG A 343 3.11 15.00 19.88
N LEU A 344 2.87 16.20 20.41
CA LEU A 344 2.09 17.23 19.73
C LEU A 344 3.00 18.26 19.05
N THR A 345 2.69 18.55 17.80
CA THR A 345 3.26 19.65 17.01
C THR A 345 2.15 20.63 16.67
N TYR A 346 2.44 21.93 16.60
CA TYR A 346 1.44 22.96 16.32
C TYR A 346 1.81 23.72 15.06
N GLU A 347 0.84 23.97 14.20
CA GLU A 347 1.01 24.73 12.97
C GLU A 347 -0.11 25.79 12.83
N ILE A 348 0.21 26.90 12.17
CA ILE A 348 -0.69 28.04 12.02
C ILE A 348 -1.19 28.14 10.58
N GLN A 349 -2.50 28.01 10.40
CA GLN A 349 -3.14 28.36 9.14
C GLN A 349 -3.39 29.88 9.09
N GLU A 350 -2.73 30.55 8.15
CA GLU A 350 -3.03 31.95 7.82
C GLU A 350 -4.26 32.06 6.91
N GLY A 351 -5.28 32.78 7.37
CA GLY A 351 -6.52 33.01 6.60
C GLY A 351 -7.48 31.81 6.60
N ALA A 352 -8.41 31.79 5.64
CA ALA A 352 -9.46 30.80 5.51
C ALA A 352 -9.43 30.14 4.11
N GLY A 353 -8.33 29.48 3.76
CA GLY A 353 -8.21 28.82 2.45
C GLY A 353 -8.75 27.39 2.38
N GLY A 354 -9.54 26.96 3.36
CA GLY A 354 -10.21 25.65 3.36
C GLY A 354 -9.39 24.52 3.98
N ILE A 355 -9.99 23.33 4.00
CA ILE A 355 -9.46 22.12 4.66
C ILE A 355 -8.21 21.61 3.94
N ALA A 356 -8.22 21.58 2.60
CA ALA A 356 -7.08 21.05 1.85
C ALA A 356 -5.83 21.94 1.97
N GLN A 357 -6.00 23.26 2.10
CA GLN A 357 -4.88 24.16 2.40
C GLN A 357 -4.30 23.87 3.79
N ALA A 358 -5.14 23.71 4.81
CA ALA A 358 -4.70 23.41 6.17
C ALA A 358 -3.93 22.08 6.24
N LEU A 359 -4.39 21.07 5.49
CA LEU A 359 -3.68 19.80 5.33
C LEU A 359 -2.34 19.99 4.62
N GLY A 360 -2.27 20.84 3.59
CA GLY A 360 -1.03 21.13 2.86
C GLY A 360 0.11 21.67 3.72
N LEU A 361 -0.20 22.41 4.79
CA LEU A 361 0.80 22.94 5.74
C LEU A 361 1.58 21.83 6.46
N ALA A 362 1.03 20.61 6.53
CA ALA A 362 1.66 19.49 7.21
C ALA A 362 2.65 18.71 6.31
N GLU A 363 2.87 19.11 5.06
CA GLU A 363 3.68 18.36 4.08
C GLU A 363 5.08 18.03 4.60
N GLU A 364 5.84 19.04 5.01
CA GLU A 364 7.23 18.85 5.47
C GLU A 364 7.29 17.99 6.74
N TRP A 365 6.35 18.18 7.66
CA TRP A 365 6.28 17.43 8.91
C TRP A 365 5.87 15.97 8.71
N ALA A 366 4.91 15.73 7.82
CA ALA A 366 4.50 14.38 7.44
C ALA A 366 5.61 13.64 6.69
N GLY A 367 6.33 14.34 5.81
CA GLY A 367 7.42 13.77 5.02
C GLY A 367 6.92 12.66 4.10
N THR A 368 7.39 11.43 4.33
CA THR A 368 6.96 10.26 3.53
C THR A 368 5.95 9.37 4.25
N ASP A 369 5.54 9.74 5.46
CA ASP A 369 4.60 8.97 6.27
C ASP A 369 3.16 9.06 5.73
N ASN A 370 2.33 8.09 6.10
CA ASN A 370 0.89 8.15 5.88
C ASN A 370 0.27 9.04 6.97
N VAL A 371 -0.84 9.70 6.64
CA VAL A 371 -1.51 10.64 7.56
C VAL A 371 -2.96 10.27 7.81
N ALA A 372 -3.37 10.30 9.07
CA ALA A 372 -4.77 10.28 9.50
C ALA A 372 -5.19 11.72 9.81
N VAL A 373 -6.11 12.25 9.02
CA VAL A 373 -6.58 13.62 9.11
C VAL A 373 -7.96 13.62 9.74
N ILE A 374 -8.15 14.41 10.79
CA ILE A 374 -9.43 14.56 11.47
C ILE A 374 -9.77 16.04 11.67
N LEU A 375 -11.01 16.42 11.41
CA LEU A 375 -11.49 17.78 11.67
C LEU A 375 -11.70 17.98 13.17
N GLY A 376 -11.31 19.14 13.70
CA GLY A 376 -11.29 19.42 15.14
C GLY A 376 -12.65 19.41 15.84
N ASP A 377 -13.75 19.45 15.08
CA ASP A 377 -15.13 19.48 15.57
C ASP A 377 -15.90 18.17 15.33
N ASN A 378 -15.22 17.13 14.86
CA ASN A 378 -15.80 15.84 14.57
C ASN A 378 -15.64 14.90 15.77
N ILE A 379 -16.76 14.33 16.20
CA ILE A 379 -16.85 13.47 17.38
C ILE A 379 -17.38 12.11 16.95
N PHE A 380 -16.63 11.07 17.28
CA PHE A 380 -16.91 9.69 16.88
C PHE A 380 -17.05 8.77 18.09
N GLN A 381 -17.92 7.77 17.98
CA GLN A 381 -18.00 6.66 18.93
C GLN A 381 -17.11 5.47 18.51
N ASP A 382 -16.86 5.32 17.22
CA ASP A 382 -16.14 4.20 16.64
C ASP A 382 -14.62 4.32 16.84
N ASP A 383 -13.95 3.17 16.93
CA ASP A 383 -12.50 3.06 16.89
C ASP A 383 -12.04 2.78 15.46
N ILE A 384 -10.93 3.40 15.07
CA ILE A 384 -10.35 3.33 13.72
C ILE A 384 -9.01 2.60 13.71
N LYS A 385 -8.59 2.01 14.84
CA LYS A 385 -7.31 1.31 14.97
C LYS A 385 -7.09 0.26 13.88
N LYS A 386 -8.10 -0.56 13.58
CA LYS A 386 -7.99 -1.58 12.52
C LYS A 386 -7.80 -0.96 11.14
N ASP A 387 -8.50 0.14 10.86
CA ASP A 387 -8.34 0.87 9.60
C ASP A 387 -6.93 1.46 9.49
N VAL A 388 -6.41 2.06 10.57
CA VAL A 388 -5.04 2.59 10.63
C VAL A 388 -3.98 1.48 10.49
N GLU A 389 -4.16 0.34 11.16
CA GLU A 389 -3.22 -0.79 11.11
C GLU A 389 -3.19 -1.50 9.75
N SER A 390 -4.31 -1.51 9.03
CA SER A 390 -4.43 -2.15 7.72
C SER A 390 -4.15 -1.22 6.53
N PHE A 391 -4.08 0.09 6.76
CA PHE A 391 -3.89 1.08 5.70
C PHE A 391 -2.46 1.05 5.13
N GLY A 392 -2.34 0.67 3.85
CA GLY A 392 -1.07 0.60 3.14
C GLY A 392 -0.74 1.87 2.35
N SER A 393 -1.58 2.22 1.37
CA SER A 393 -1.44 3.39 0.50
C SER A 393 -2.78 3.82 -0.08
N GLY A 394 -2.81 4.92 -0.85
CA GLY A 394 -4.02 5.47 -1.44
C GLY A 394 -4.72 6.45 -0.49
N ALA A 395 -6.05 6.41 -0.48
CA ALA A 395 -6.89 7.18 0.42
C ALA A 395 -8.01 6.31 0.98
N LYS A 396 -8.45 6.61 2.20
CA LYS A 396 -9.62 6.00 2.82
C LYS A 396 -10.50 7.06 3.46
N ILE A 397 -11.79 7.05 3.10
CA ILE A 397 -12.80 7.92 3.72
C ILE A 397 -13.72 7.14 4.64
N PHE A 398 -14.26 7.81 5.65
CA PHE A 398 -15.25 7.23 6.55
C PHE A 398 -16.62 7.84 6.28
N LEU A 399 -17.60 6.99 6.01
CA LEU A 399 -18.95 7.37 5.63
C LEU A 399 -19.91 7.17 6.80
N LYS A 400 -20.90 8.06 6.92
CA LYS A 400 -22.01 7.91 7.86
C LYS A 400 -23.34 8.10 7.15
N GLU A 401 -24.29 7.22 7.44
CA GLU A 401 -25.67 7.40 7.01
C GLU A 401 -26.33 8.53 7.82
N VAL A 402 -26.87 9.53 7.13
CA VAL A 402 -27.51 10.71 7.72
C VAL A 402 -28.83 11.05 7.03
N THR A 403 -29.73 11.71 7.76
CA THR A 403 -31.02 12.17 7.22
C THR A 403 -30.91 13.51 6.48
N ASP A 404 -29.86 14.27 6.71
CA ASP A 404 -29.64 15.64 6.23
C ASP A 404 -28.38 15.76 5.34
N ALA A 405 -28.21 14.81 4.42
CA ALA A 405 -27.02 14.66 3.57
C ALA A 405 -26.61 15.93 2.79
N HIS A 406 -27.55 16.81 2.43
CA HIS A 406 -27.30 18.07 1.71
C HIS A 406 -26.33 19.04 2.42
N ARG A 407 -26.06 18.83 3.72
CA ARG A 407 -25.13 19.65 4.51
C ARG A 407 -23.66 19.26 4.36
N PHE A 408 -23.37 18.09 3.79
CA PHE A 408 -22.05 17.45 3.79
C PHE A 408 -21.57 17.13 2.37
N GLY A 409 -20.32 16.65 2.26
CA GLY A 409 -19.89 15.91 1.09
C GLY A 409 -20.60 14.56 1.03
N VAL A 410 -21.28 14.24 -0.07
CA VAL A 410 -22.08 13.02 -0.20
C VAL A 410 -21.41 12.07 -1.17
N ALA A 411 -21.15 10.84 -0.72
CA ALA A 411 -20.51 9.80 -1.51
C ALA A 411 -21.54 8.97 -2.29
N GLU A 412 -21.31 8.82 -3.60
CA GLU A 412 -22.01 7.85 -4.43
C GLU A 412 -21.23 6.53 -4.42
N VAL A 413 -21.86 5.43 -4.00
CA VAL A 413 -21.21 4.12 -3.79
C VAL A 413 -21.89 3.05 -4.63
N LYS A 414 -21.09 2.17 -5.25
CA LYS A 414 -21.56 0.97 -5.96
C LYS A 414 -20.73 -0.24 -5.55
N GLY A 415 -21.36 -1.18 -4.83
CA GLY A 415 -20.66 -2.33 -4.25
C GLY A 415 -19.58 -1.87 -3.28
N SER A 416 -18.33 -2.25 -3.53
CA SER A 416 -17.17 -1.86 -2.71
C SER A 416 -16.41 -0.64 -3.24
N ARG A 417 -16.99 0.15 -4.16
CA ARG A 417 -16.31 1.31 -4.78
C ARG A 417 -17.08 2.62 -4.58
N VAL A 418 -16.35 3.69 -4.31
CA VAL A 418 -16.86 5.08 -4.38
C VAL A 418 -16.76 5.55 -5.84
N LEU A 419 -17.87 6.01 -6.40
CA LEU A 419 -17.94 6.52 -7.78
C LEU A 419 -17.59 8.01 -7.86
N GLY A 420 -17.93 8.77 -6.83
CA GLY A 420 -17.67 10.20 -6.73
C GLY A 420 -18.21 10.78 -5.44
N ILE A 421 -17.74 11.98 -5.10
CA ILE A 421 -18.25 12.75 -3.95
C ILE A 421 -18.68 14.13 -4.45
N GLU A 422 -19.88 14.55 -4.04
CA GLU A 422 -20.40 15.89 -4.33
C GLU A 422 -20.47 16.70 -3.03
N GLU A 423 -19.88 17.90 -3.05
CA GLU A 423 -19.90 18.81 -1.90
C GLU A 423 -21.26 19.52 -1.80
N LYS A 424 -22.00 19.26 -0.71
CA LYS A 424 -23.27 19.93 -0.38
C LYS A 424 -24.28 19.95 -1.54
N PRO A 425 -24.64 18.78 -2.09
CA PRO A 425 -25.54 18.70 -3.22
C PRO A 425 -26.94 19.18 -2.82
N LYS A 426 -27.60 19.95 -3.70
CA LYS A 426 -29.00 20.34 -3.53
C LYS A 426 -29.93 19.13 -3.51
N VAL A 427 -29.61 18.11 -4.29
CA VAL A 427 -30.31 16.82 -4.36
C VAL A 427 -29.27 15.72 -4.16
N PRO A 428 -29.09 15.21 -2.92
CA PRO A 428 -28.13 14.16 -2.63
C PRO A 428 -28.42 12.87 -3.40
N LYS A 429 -27.38 12.26 -3.98
CA LYS A 429 -27.47 10.95 -4.66
C LYS A 429 -27.53 9.76 -3.70
N SER A 430 -27.15 9.98 -2.45
CA SER A 430 -27.20 8.99 -1.38
C SER A 430 -27.37 9.70 -0.02
N ASN A 431 -27.58 8.91 1.03
CA ASN A 431 -27.56 9.39 2.41
C ASN A 431 -26.20 9.21 3.10
N LEU A 432 -25.15 8.87 2.34
CA LEU A 432 -23.81 8.59 2.88
C LEU A 432 -22.98 9.87 2.89
N ALA A 433 -22.95 10.55 4.03
CA ALA A 433 -22.08 11.68 4.26
C ALA A 433 -20.64 11.23 4.47
N VAL A 434 -19.70 11.91 3.80
CA VAL A 434 -18.27 11.85 4.10
C VAL A 434 -18.04 12.59 5.41
N THR A 435 -17.57 11.87 6.42
CA THR A 435 -17.23 12.43 7.73
C THR A 435 -15.94 13.25 7.66
N GLY A 436 -15.62 13.98 8.74
CA GLY A 436 -14.37 14.71 8.86
C GLY A 436 -13.16 13.86 9.23
N LEU A 437 -13.12 12.58 8.85
CA LEU A 437 -11.99 11.68 9.08
C LEU A 437 -11.52 11.05 7.76
N TYR A 438 -10.20 11.05 7.55
CA TYR A 438 -9.56 10.61 6.32
C TYR A 438 -8.24 9.91 6.63
N LEU A 439 -7.90 8.86 5.88
CA LEU A 439 -6.53 8.33 5.81
C LEU A 439 -5.97 8.61 4.42
N TYR A 440 -4.73 9.08 4.34
CA TYR A 440 -4.03 9.31 3.09
C TYR A 440 -2.60 8.79 3.14
N ASP A 441 -2.08 8.36 1.99
CA ASP A 441 -0.65 8.31 1.77
C ASP A 441 -0.05 9.70 1.53
N ALA A 442 1.28 9.78 1.52
CA ALA A 442 2.02 11.02 1.24
C ALA A 442 1.70 11.63 -0.15
N GLY A 443 1.05 10.90 -1.06
CA GLY A 443 0.61 11.41 -2.36
C GLY A 443 -0.44 12.52 -2.26
N VAL A 444 -1.03 12.73 -1.07
CA VAL A 444 -2.06 13.74 -0.84
C VAL A 444 -1.52 15.16 -1.01
N PHE A 445 -0.28 15.40 -0.63
CA PHE A 445 0.35 16.71 -0.75
C PHE A 445 0.55 17.11 -2.22
N GLU A 446 0.90 16.15 -3.08
CA GLU A 446 0.94 16.35 -4.52
C GLU A 446 -0.44 16.62 -5.12
N VAL A 447 -1.48 15.95 -4.61
CA VAL A 447 -2.86 16.24 -5.04
C VAL A 447 -3.25 17.67 -4.66
N ILE A 448 -2.97 18.10 -3.43
CA ILE A 448 -3.30 19.44 -2.93
C ILE A 448 -2.68 20.54 -3.80
N LYS A 449 -1.42 20.38 -4.23
CA LYS A 449 -0.72 21.32 -5.14
C LYS A 449 -1.41 21.52 -6.48
N THR A 450 -2.24 20.56 -6.93
CA THR A 450 -2.95 20.65 -8.21
C THR A 450 -4.33 21.28 -8.13
N LEU A 451 -4.83 21.55 -6.92
CA LEU A 451 -6.19 22.06 -6.73
C LEU A 451 -6.34 23.51 -7.19
N ARG A 452 -7.59 23.86 -7.52
CA ARG A 452 -8.01 25.23 -7.76
C ARG A 452 -9.04 25.62 -6.70
N PRO A 453 -9.07 26.89 -6.26
CA PRO A 453 -10.11 27.35 -5.34
C PRO A 453 -11.50 27.11 -5.91
N SER A 454 -12.44 26.68 -5.07
CA SER A 454 -13.84 26.50 -5.44
C SER A 454 -14.53 27.84 -5.70
N GLY A 455 -15.81 27.82 -6.07
CA GLY A 455 -16.62 29.06 -6.16
C GLY A 455 -16.71 29.86 -4.85
N ARG A 456 -16.30 29.26 -3.72
CA ARG A 456 -16.18 29.92 -2.41
C ARG A 456 -14.79 30.52 -2.14
N GLY A 457 -13.83 30.30 -3.03
CA GLY A 457 -12.43 30.68 -2.84
C GLY A 457 -11.64 29.75 -1.91
N GLU A 458 -12.18 28.57 -1.58
CA GLU A 458 -11.56 27.60 -0.67
C GLU A 458 -11.01 26.39 -1.43
N PHE A 459 -9.93 25.77 -0.92
CA PHE A 459 -9.46 24.47 -1.39
C PHE A 459 -10.23 23.35 -0.68
N GLU A 460 -11.07 22.66 -1.44
CA GLU A 460 -12.01 21.66 -0.91
C GLU A 460 -11.33 20.30 -0.73
N ILE A 461 -11.54 19.68 0.43
CA ILE A 461 -11.09 18.29 0.66
C ILE A 461 -11.82 17.30 -0.26
N THR A 462 -13.04 17.64 -0.67
CA THR A 462 -13.83 16.87 -1.65
C THR A 462 -13.09 16.74 -2.99
N ASP A 463 -12.34 17.75 -3.43
CA ASP A 463 -11.55 17.67 -4.66
C ASP A 463 -10.32 16.77 -4.52
N VAL A 464 -9.69 16.77 -3.33
CA VAL A 464 -8.62 15.80 -2.98
C VAL A 464 -9.16 14.39 -3.08
N ASN A 465 -10.30 14.12 -2.43
CA ASN A 465 -10.92 12.80 -2.42
C ASN A 465 -11.28 12.34 -3.84
N ASN A 466 -11.87 13.21 -4.66
CA ASN A 466 -12.20 12.92 -6.04
C ASN A 466 -10.95 12.63 -6.91
N ALA A 467 -9.79 13.21 -6.59
CA ALA A 467 -8.54 12.86 -7.27
C ALA A 467 -8.10 11.41 -6.99
N TYR A 468 -8.22 10.94 -5.75
CA TYR A 468 -7.94 9.54 -5.41
C TYR A 468 -8.98 8.58 -6.00
N ILE A 469 -10.25 8.98 -6.07
CA ILE A 469 -11.31 8.20 -6.74
C ILE A 469 -10.97 8.00 -8.22
N ARG A 470 -10.57 9.07 -8.94
CA ARG A 470 -10.16 8.98 -10.36
C ARG A 470 -8.95 8.08 -10.57
N ARG A 471 -8.04 8.00 -9.60
CA ARG A 471 -6.85 7.12 -9.62
C ARG A 471 -7.19 5.66 -9.30
N GLY A 472 -8.43 5.34 -8.93
CA GLY A 472 -8.81 4.00 -8.45
C GLY A 472 -8.18 3.62 -7.11
N ALA A 473 -7.74 4.62 -6.34
CA ALA A 473 -6.98 4.44 -5.10
C ALA A 473 -7.76 4.93 -3.86
N MET A 474 -9.10 4.91 -3.92
CA MET A 474 -9.99 5.32 -2.83
C MET A 474 -10.73 4.11 -2.24
N GLU A 475 -10.53 3.89 -0.95
CA GLU A 475 -11.29 2.96 -0.12
C GLU A 475 -12.31 3.71 0.75
N PHE A 476 -13.29 3.00 1.30
CA PHE A 476 -14.19 3.57 2.29
C PHE A 476 -14.56 2.56 3.40
N SER A 477 -14.91 3.08 4.57
CA SER A 477 -15.56 2.33 5.66
C SER A 477 -16.85 3.05 6.06
N VAL A 478 -17.91 2.31 6.38
CA VAL A 478 -19.16 2.88 6.93
C VAL A 478 -19.13 2.76 8.45
N LEU A 479 -19.31 3.89 9.14
CA LEU A 479 -19.27 3.97 10.59
C LEU A 479 -20.62 3.58 11.23
N PRO A 480 -20.67 2.51 12.05
CA PRO A 480 -21.92 2.08 12.67
C PRO A 480 -22.30 2.96 13.88
N GLY A 481 -21.32 3.47 14.63
CA GLY A 481 -21.52 4.27 15.83
C GLY A 481 -21.91 5.72 15.58
N PHE A 482 -22.10 6.48 16.66
CA PHE A 482 -22.46 7.88 16.59
C PHE A 482 -21.37 8.75 15.94
N TRP A 483 -21.81 9.73 15.14
CA TRP A 483 -20.99 10.81 14.61
C TRP A 483 -21.74 12.15 14.71
N SER A 484 -21.01 13.23 15.00
CA SER A 484 -21.52 14.60 14.93
C SER A 484 -20.43 15.62 14.59
N ASP A 485 -20.80 16.65 13.84
CA ASP A 485 -20.04 17.87 13.60
C ASP A 485 -20.53 19.01 14.52
N ALA A 486 -19.76 19.38 15.54
CA ALA A 486 -20.18 20.37 16.53
C ALA A 486 -20.03 21.83 16.04
N GLY A 487 -20.58 22.13 14.86
CA GLY A 487 -20.44 23.42 14.15
C GLY A 487 -21.57 24.45 14.32
N THR A 488 -22.72 24.09 14.91
CA THR A 488 -23.85 25.02 15.23
C THR A 488 -24.30 24.84 16.67
N PHE A 489 -25.15 25.73 17.20
CA PHE A 489 -25.66 25.62 18.56
C PHE A 489 -26.40 24.30 18.79
N GLU A 490 -27.25 23.91 17.84
CA GLU A 490 -28.03 22.67 17.90
C GLU A 490 -27.12 21.44 17.81
N SER A 491 -26.12 21.45 16.92
CA SER A 491 -25.21 20.31 16.80
C SER A 491 -24.23 20.21 17.96
N LEU A 492 -23.84 21.34 18.57
CA LEU A 492 -23.05 21.39 19.80
C LEU A 492 -23.82 20.82 21.01
N LEU A 493 -25.09 21.20 21.15
CA LEU A 493 -25.97 20.64 22.18
C LEU A 493 -26.18 19.14 21.95
N ARG A 494 -26.49 18.75 20.71
CA ARG A 494 -26.65 17.34 20.33
C ARG A 494 -25.41 16.52 20.66
N ALA A 495 -24.23 17.01 20.30
CA ALA A 495 -22.96 16.37 20.63
C ALA A 495 -22.81 16.18 22.14
N SER A 496 -23.11 17.20 22.94
CA SER A 496 -23.01 17.13 24.41
C SER A 496 -23.98 16.11 25.01
N VAL A 497 -25.23 16.10 24.56
CA VAL A 497 -26.24 15.12 25.00
C VAL A 497 -25.85 13.69 24.60
N MET A 498 -25.31 13.51 23.40
CA MET A 498 -24.87 12.20 22.92
C MET A 498 -23.70 11.67 23.73
N VAL A 499 -22.69 12.50 24.01
CA VAL A 499 -21.56 12.16 24.88
C VAL A 499 -22.03 11.80 26.28
N GLN A 500 -22.92 12.60 26.87
CA GLN A 500 -23.51 12.32 28.19
C GLN A 500 -24.23 10.96 28.20
N SER A 501 -25.01 10.67 27.15
CA SER A 501 -25.91 9.51 27.13
C SER A 501 -25.22 8.19 26.80
N HIS A 502 -24.20 8.21 25.94
CA HIS A 502 -23.57 7.00 25.43
C HIS A 502 -22.15 6.78 25.94
N GLY A 503 -21.55 7.82 26.56
CA GLY A 503 -20.11 7.90 26.73
C GLY A 503 -19.38 7.94 25.38
N VAL A 504 -18.11 8.31 25.42
CA VAL A 504 -17.17 8.00 24.33
C VAL A 504 -16.41 6.77 24.78
N ARG A 505 -16.25 5.75 23.92
CA ARG A 505 -15.44 4.57 24.26
C ARG A 505 -14.03 5.06 24.60
N GLN A 506 -13.65 4.97 25.87
CA GLN A 506 -12.28 5.25 26.28
C GLN A 506 -11.41 4.17 25.68
N GLY A 507 -10.52 4.55 24.76
CA GLY A 507 -9.52 3.63 24.23
C GLY A 507 -8.64 3.12 25.37
N ALA A 508 -8.60 1.80 25.54
CA ALA A 508 -7.68 1.17 26.47
C ALA A 508 -6.24 1.51 26.05
N ALA A 509 -5.58 2.40 26.80
CA ALA A 509 -4.14 2.55 26.71
C ALA A 509 -3.53 1.20 27.07
N ALA A 510 -2.83 0.61 26.09
CA ALA A 510 -2.21 -0.69 26.21
C ALA A 510 -1.24 -0.74 27.41
N ASN A 511 -1.31 -1.86 28.14
CA ASN A 511 -0.43 -2.31 29.21
C ASN A 511 1.00 -1.73 29.19
N SER A 512 1.24 -0.74 30.03
CA SER A 512 2.48 -0.60 30.80
C SER A 512 2.20 0.35 31.97
N ASP A 513 2.30 -0.18 33.18
CA ASP A 513 2.21 0.54 34.46
C ASP A 513 0.78 0.94 34.95
N PRO A 514 0.24 0.29 36.00
CA PRO A 514 -1.02 0.65 36.64
C PRO A 514 -1.10 2.10 37.14
N GLU A 515 0.05 2.74 37.42
CA GLU A 515 0.07 4.16 37.81
C GLU A 515 -0.27 5.10 36.64
N SER A 516 0.00 4.70 35.39
CA SER A 516 -0.25 5.54 34.21
C SER A 516 -1.73 5.64 33.85
N SER A 517 -2.48 4.54 33.98
CA SER A 517 -3.94 4.51 33.82
C SER A 517 -4.67 5.37 34.85
N VAL A 518 -4.15 5.42 36.09
CA VAL A 518 -4.71 6.24 37.17
C VAL A 518 -4.38 7.73 36.97
N ARG A 519 -3.23 8.06 36.36
CA ARG A 519 -2.88 9.45 36.01
C ARG A 519 -3.68 9.98 34.82
N LEU A 520 -3.99 9.13 33.82
CA LEU A 520 -4.82 9.54 32.68
C LEU A 520 -6.27 9.83 33.09
N SER A 521 -6.87 8.99 33.94
CA SER A 521 -8.20 9.27 34.50
C SER A 521 -8.19 10.51 35.39
N LYS A 522 -7.13 10.74 36.19
CA LYS A 522 -7.00 11.95 37.03
C LYS A 522 -6.76 13.23 36.23
N ALA A 523 -6.02 13.18 35.12
CA ALA A 523 -5.79 14.33 34.26
C ALA A 523 -7.02 14.71 33.42
N ILE A 524 -7.91 13.74 33.15
CA ILE A 524 -9.08 13.93 32.29
C ILE A 524 -10.36 14.24 33.10
N ASP A 525 -10.52 13.70 34.31
CA ASP A 525 -11.76 13.81 35.09
C ASP A 525 -11.70 14.83 36.26
N GLY A 526 -10.59 15.57 36.40
CA GLY A 526 -10.46 16.72 37.31
C GLY A 526 -11.00 16.45 38.72
N ASP A 527 -10.20 15.80 39.56
CA ASP A 527 -10.41 15.59 41.01
C ASP A 527 -11.86 15.68 41.51
N ARG A 528 -12.72 14.75 41.06
CA ARG A 528 -14.05 14.55 41.67
C ARG A 528 -13.95 13.66 42.91
N THR A 529 -13.14 14.05 43.88
CA THR A 529 -13.26 13.61 45.28
C THR A 529 -12.71 14.69 46.21
N GLY A 530 -13.55 15.66 46.57
CA GLY A 530 -13.21 16.69 47.56
C GLY A 530 -13.94 18.00 47.32
#